data_AF-A0AAV7E2E9-F1
#
_entry.id   AF-A0AAV7E2E9-F1
#
_cell.length_a   1.000
_cell.length_b   1.000
_cell.length_c   1.000
_cell.angle_alpha   90.00
_cell.angle_beta   90.00
_cell.angle_gamma   90.00
#
_symmetry.space_group_name_H-M   'P 1'
#
loop_
_entity.id
_entity.type
_entity.pdbx_description
1 polymer ?
#
loop_
_entity_poly.entity_id
_entity_poly.type
_entity_poly.pdbx_seq_one_letter_code
_entity_poly.pdbx_strand_id
1 'polypeptide(L)'
;MPLTTNETVNRVYNILTWIIQVTGIVLLILGLTVLKPKCPTPEIHPSLVVAQDGSGNFTTVSAAVAAAPSHSRKYFGIFIKPGVYQEEVSVPMEKTRLVFIGGGMGVTVISSNRITPNEWEVSATVVVNGDGFMAIGITFENSGDPTKGGYTVAVANQADKTAFQRCSFKGYNGVLRAGNGFQYYGKSHIYGAEDVIWGRAAAVFQKCAVYVEKPLQVLQASQQQPGALTFQQRSSPYVPGGFVFHGCSVVAAPGRSDIQQPGSVSIFLGRPGGAFSTLVFMGWGHQSLGRMVLRSYSPTDDVVLERVQQWRTRSGSWEEDHPCRGCSVYRAFPH
;
A
#
# COMPACT_ATOMS: atom_id res chain seq x y z
N MET A 1 -67.97 12.78 33.40
CA MET A 1 -68.53 13.16 32.09
C MET A 1 -68.37 11.96 31.16
N PRO A 2 -69.44 11.44 30.56
CA PRO A 2 -69.31 10.37 29.57
C PRO A 2 -68.66 10.94 28.31
N LEU A 3 -67.58 10.31 27.85
CA LEU A 3 -66.91 10.65 26.59
C LEU A 3 -67.95 10.58 25.46
N THR A 4 -67.99 11.60 24.61
CA THR A 4 -68.91 11.60 23.47
C THR A 4 -68.51 10.50 22.50
N THR A 5 -69.47 9.91 21.78
CA THR A 5 -69.24 8.80 20.82
C THR A 5 -68.10 9.07 19.84
N ASN A 6 -67.86 10.34 19.47
CA ASN A 6 -66.75 10.75 18.61
C ASN A 6 -65.36 10.66 19.27
N GLU A 7 -65.23 10.91 20.57
CA GLU A 7 -63.95 10.80 21.27
C GLU A 7 -63.49 9.34 21.40
N THR A 8 -64.44 8.42 21.60
CA THR A 8 -64.17 6.98 21.66
C THR A 8 -63.73 6.45 20.29
N VAL A 9 -64.41 6.87 19.21
CA VAL A 9 -64.04 6.50 17.83
C VAL A 9 -62.66 7.02 17.46
N ASN A 10 -62.35 8.29 17.80
CA ASN A 10 -61.03 8.86 17.52
C ASN A 10 -59.91 8.18 18.30
N ARG A 11 -60.16 7.75 19.55
CA ARG A 11 -59.19 6.95 20.31
C ARG A 11 -58.92 5.59 19.67
N VAL A 12 -59.97 4.89 19.24
CA VAL A 12 -59.83 3.60 18.55
C VAL A 12 -59.08 3.76 17.23
N TYR A 13 -59.40 4.79 16.45
CA TYR A 13 -58.71 5.11 15.20
C TYR A 13 -57.21 5.39 15.43
N ASN A 14 -56.86 6.19 16.44
CA ASN A 14 -55.47 6.50 16.77
C ASN A 14 -54.68 5.28 17.26
N ILE A 15 -55.32 4.37 18.00
CA ILE A 15 -54.68 3.12 18.43
C ILE A 15 -54.44 2.20 17.22
N LEU A 16 -55.41 2.08 16.32
CA LEU A 16 -55.27 1.25 15.11
C LEU A 16 -54.19 1.79 14.17
N THR A 17 -54.15 3.10 13.93
CA THR A 17 -53.10 3.72 13.09
C THR A 17 -51.71 3.56 13.72
N TRP A 18 -51.60 3.68 15.05
CA TRP A 18 -50.35 3.43 15.76
C TRP A 18 -49.89 1.97 15.65
N ILE A 19 -50.80 1.00 15.80
CA ILE A 19 -50.48 -0.43 15.63
C ILE A 19 -49.99 -0.71 14.21
N ILE A 20 -50.66 -0.17 13.19
CA ILE A 20 -50.26 -0.34 11.78
C ILE A 20 -48.87 0.27 11.52
N GLN A 21 -48.58 1.45 12.07
CA GLN A 21 -47.27 2.09 11.92
C GLN A 21 -46.16 1.30 12.62
N VAL A 22 -46.38 0.84 13.85
CA VAL A 22 -45.39 0.07 14.61
C VAL A 22 -45.13 -1.30 13.97
N THR A 23 -46.18 -2.01 13.56
CA THR A 23 -46.03 -3.30 12.88
C THR A 23 -45.32 -3.17 11.53
N GLY A 24 -45.63 -2.11 10.76
CA GLY A 24 -44.92 -1.80 9.53
C GLY A 24 -43.43 -1.54 9.73
N ILE A 25 -43.06 -0.77 10.77
CA ILE A 25 -41.66 -0.49 11.11
C ILE A 25 -40.93 -1.76 11.55
N VAL A 26 -41.55 -2.60 12.37
CA VAL A 26 -40.95 -3.87 12.83
C VAL A 26 -40.70 -4.83 11.67
N LEU A 27 -41.66 -4.95 10.74
CA LEU A 27 -41.49 -5.76 9.53
C LEU A 27 -40.40 -5.20 8.60
N LEU A 28 -40.26 -3.88 8.50
CA LEU A 28 -39.22 -3.24 7.71
C LEU A 28 -37.82 -3.46 8.31
N ILE A 29 -37.69 -3.39 9.64
CA ILE A 29 -36.44 -3.68 10.37
C ILE A 29 -36.07 -5.17 10.24
N LEU A 30 -37.04 -6.08 10.37
CA LEU A 30 -36.82 -7.52 10.19
C LEU A 30 -36.46 -7.87 8.73
N GLY A 31 -37.10 -7.20 7.75
CA GLY A 31 -36.75 -7.37 6.33
C GLY A 31 -35.32 -6.89 6.01
N LEU A 32 -34.86 -5.81 6.65
CA LEU A 32 -33.51 -5.26 6.47
C LEU A 32 -32.40 -6.11 7.14
N THR A 33 -32.70 -6.87 8.19
CA THR A 33 -31.71 -7.75 8.83
C THR A 33 -31.53 -9.08 8.10
N VAL A 34 -32.54 -9.54 7.36
CA VAL A 34 -32.53 -10.84 6.64
C VAL A 34 -31.91 -10.74 5.24
N LEU A 35 -31.91 -9.56 4.61
CA LEU A 35 -31.39 -9.35 3.25
C LEU A 35 -29.98 -8.71 3.23
N LYS A 36 -29.07 -9.15 4.10
CA LYS A 36 -27.65 -8.99 3.78
C LYS A 36 -27.25 -10.15 2.89
N PRO A 37 -27.10 -9.98 1.55
CA PRO A 37 -26.51 -11.02 0.73
C PRO A 37 -25.14 -11.33 1.34
N LYS A 38 -25.01 -12.53 1.90
CA LYS A 38 -23.72 -13.07 2.30
C LYS A 38 -22.99 -13.32 0.99
N CYS A 39 -22.27 -12.31 0.53
CA CYS A 39 -21.35 -12.46 -0.59
C CYS A 39 -20.52 -13.72 -0.27
N PRO A 40 -20.52 -14.75 -1.12
CA PRO A 40 -19.73 -15.93 -0.87
C PRO A 40 -18.29 -15.46 -0.72
N THR A 41 -17.79 -15.39 0.52
CA THR A 41 -16.36 -15.29 0.77
C THR A 41 -15.79 -16.57 0.20
N PRO A 42 -14.94 -16.51 -0.83
CA PRO A 42 -14.26 -17.70 -1.32
C PRO A 42 -13.54 -18.29 -0.12
N GLU A 43 -13.93 -19.50 0.28
CA GLU A 43 -13.23 -20.23 1.30
C GLU A 43 -11.91 -20.68 0.66
N ILE A 44 -10.88 -19.85 0.83
CA ILE A 44 -9.55 -20.18 0.35
C ILE A 44 -9.06 -21.29 1.26
N HIS A 45 -9.20 -22.55 0.83
CA HIS A 45 -8.55 -23.67 1.49
C HIS A 45 -7.05 -23.59 1.15
N PRO A 46 -6.19 -23.18 2.09
CA PRO A 46 -4.76 -23.10 1.81
C PRO A 46 -4.21 -24.50 1.57
N SER A 47 -3.30 -24.63 0.62
CA SER A 47 -2.66 -25.89 0.28
C SER A 47 -1.62 -26.31 1.31
N LEU A 48 -0.95 -25.34 1.94
CA LEU A 48 -0.02 -25.54 3.06
C LEU A 48 -0.31 -24.54 4.19
N VAL A 49 -0.03 -24.97 5.41
CA VAL A 49 -0.09 -24.14 6.61
C VAL A 49 1.30 -24.04 7.24
N VAL A 50 1.71 -22.81 7.57
CA VAL A 50 2.93 -22.51 8.31
C VAL A 50 2.55 -22.04 9.71
N ALA A 51 3.10 -22.67 10.75
CA ALA A 51 2.84 -22.34 12.14
C ALA A 51 4.07 -22.62 13.01
N GLN A 52 4.58 -21.60 13.72
CA GLN A 52 5.79 -21.73 14.56
C GLN A 52 5.59 -22.67 15.75
N ASP A 53 4.34 -22.86 16.20
CA ASP A 53 3.96 -23.78 17.27
C ASP A 53 3.90 -25.26 16.84
N GLY A 54 4.20 -25.57 15.58
CA GLY A 54 4.17 -26.93 15.03
C GLY A 54 2.78 -27.42 14.64
N SER A 55 1.72 -26.61 14.78
CA SER A 55 0.34 -26.99 14.42
C SER A 55 0.02 -26.91 12.92
N GLY A 56 1.03 -26.68 12.08
CA GLY A 56 0.93 -26.57 10.62
C GLY A 56 1.76 -27.65 9.91
N ASN A 57 1.83 -27.57 8.58
CA ASN A 57 2.69 -28.44 7.78
C ASN A 57 4.18 -28.10 7.93
N PHE A 58 4.49 -26.82 8.12
CA PHE A 58 5.85 -26.30 8.27
C PHE A 58 5.93 -25.29 9.42
N THR A 59 7.12 -25.13 9.99
CA THR A 59 7.40 -24.10 11.01
C THR A 59 7.99 -22.82 10.44
N THR A 60 8.52 -22.86 9.21
CA THR A 60 9.10 -21.72 8.50
C THR A 60 8.42 -21.50 7.14
N VAL A 61 8.42 -20.24 6.69
CA VAL A 61 7.86 -19.84 5.40
C VAL A 61 8.71 -20.39 4.26
N SER A 62 10.03 -20.33 4.38
CA SER A 62 10.97 -20.81 3.36
C SER A 62 10.82 -22.31 3.06
N ALA A 63 10.57 -23.14 4.08
CA ALA A 63 10.32 -24.56 3.88
C ALA A 63 9.02 -24.81 3.10
N ALA A 64 7.96 -24.04 3.39
CA ALA A 64 6.71 -24.14 2.67
C ALA A 64 6.84 -23.68 1.20
N VAL A 65 7.64 -22.64 0.94
CA VAL A 65 7.98 -22.21 -0.44
C VAL A 65 8.72 -23.31 -1.18
N ALA A 66 9.71 -23.94 -0.55
CA ALA A 66 10.47 -25.03 -1.15
C ALA A 66 9.56 -26.21 -1.53
N ALA A 67 8.61 -26.56 -0.66
CA ALA A 67 7.65 -27.65 -0.86
C ALA A 67 6.54 -27.35 -1.88
N ALA A 68 6.25 -26.09 -2.18
CA ALA A 68 5.23 -25.72 -3.17
C ALA A 68 5.60 -26.25 -4.58
N PRO A 69 4.62 -26.59 -5.44
CA PRO A 69 4.90 -27.08 -6.79
C PRO A 69 5.58 -26.02 -7.65
N SER A 70 6.53 -26.44 -8.48
CA SER A 70 7.15 -25.59 -9.50
C SER A 70 6.26 -25.46 -10.74
N HIS A 71 6.29 -24.30 -11.39
CA HIS A 71 5.58 -23.93 -12.62
C HIS A 71 4.07 -24.22 -12.57
N SER A 72 3.45 -24.01 -11.40
CA SER A 72 2.04 -24.28 -11.22
C SER A 72 1.17 -23.45 -12.17
N ARG A 73 0.23 -24.12 -12.84
CA ARG A 73 -0.82 -23.46 -13.64
C ARG A 73 -1.96 -22.90 -12.79
N LYS A 74 -2.07 -23.31 -11.53
CA LYS A 74 -3.09 -22.89 -10.58
C LYS A 74 -2.45 -22.08 -9.44
N TYR A 75 -3.23 -21.23 -8.80
CA TYR A 75 -2.77 -20.58 -7.57
C TYR A 75 -2.55 -21.62 -6.47
N PHE A 76 -1.41 -21.51 -5.78
CA PHE A 76 -1.06 -22.38 -4.67
C PHE A 76 -0.94 -21.58 -3.38
N GLY A 77 -1.85 -21.84 -2.42
CA GLY A 77 -1.97 -21.04 -1.21
C GLY A 77 -1.11 -21.56 -0.06
N ILE A 78 -0.34 -20.68 0.55
CA ILE A 78 0.38 -20.91 1.82
C ILE A 78 -0.24 -19.99 2.87
N PHE A 79 -0.94 -20.58 3.84
CA PHE A 79 -1.45 -19.86 4.99
C PHE A 79 -0.40 -19.77 6.09
N ILE A 80 -0.04 -18.56 6.48
CA ILE A 80 0.98 -18.28 7.48
C ILE A 80 0.25 -17.78 8.72
N LYS A 81 0.27 -18.59 9.79
CA LYS A 81 -0.42 -18.25 11.04
C LYS A 81 0.14 -16.96 11.67
N PRO A 82 -0.59 -16.34 12.61
CA PRO A 82 -0.06 -15.25 13.42
C PRO A 82 1.28 -15.61 14.07
N GLY A 83 2.21 -14.68 14.05
CA GLY A 83 3.59 -14.91 14.52
C GLY A 83 4.60 -13.98 13.87
N VAL A 84 5.81 -13.96 14.43
CA VAL A 84 6.97 -13.24 13.90
C VAL A 84 7.99 -14.26 13.41
N TYR A 85 8.10 -14.35 12.09
CA TYR A 85 8.98 -15.27 11.38
C TYR A 85 10.28 -14.53 11.07
N GLN A 86 11.33 -14.78 11.86
CA GLN A 86 12.66 -14.22 11.65
C GLN A 86 13.42 -15.04 10.62
N GLU A 87 13.21 -14.74 9.33
CA GLU A 87 13.80 -15.46 8.21
C GLU A 87 13.87 -14.60 6.95
N GLU A 88 14.80 -14.94 6.07
CA GLU A 88 14.89 -14.41 4.70
C GLU A 88 14.20 -15.39 3.75
N VAL A 89 13.23 -14.90 2.98
CA VAL A 89 12.42 -15.74 2.09
C VAL A 89 12.69 -15.39 0.64
N SER A 90 13.10 -16.38 -0.15
CA SER A 90 13.18 -16.25 -1.60
C SER A 90 12.08 -17.06 -2.26
N VAL A 91 11.26 -16.40 -3.10
CA VAL A 91 10.30 -17.04 -4.00
C VAL A 91 10.95 -17.08 -5.38
N PRO A 92 11.62 -18.19 -5.75
CA PRO A 92 12.37 -18.26 -7.00
C PRO A 92 11.43 -18.33 -8.22
N MET A 93 11.99 -18.12 -9.42
CA MET A 93 11.22 -17.98 -10.66
C MET A 93 10.35 -19.21 -10.99
N GLU A 94 10.75 -20.38 -10.52
CA GLU A 94 10.02 -21.63 -10.71
C GLU A 94 8.74 -21.67 -9.86
N LYS A 95 8.63 -20.91 -8.76
CA LYS A 95 7.46 -20.91 -7.88
C LYS A 95 6.41 -19.90 -8.36
N THR A 96 5.83 -20.16 -9.53
CA THR A 96 4.79 -19.31 -10.14
C THR A 96 3.43 -19.43 -9.45
N ARG A 97 2.65 -18.35 -9.40
CA ARG A 97 1.28 -18.28 -8.84
C ARG A 97 1.18 -18.70 -7.36
N LEU A 98 2.23 -18.45 -6.60
CA LEU A 98 2.24 -18.69 -5.16
C LEU A 98 1.47 -17.57 -4.44
N VAL A 99 0.64 -17.95 -3.46
CA VAL A 99 -0.20 -17.00 -2.71
C VAL A 99 0.11 -17.12 -1.22
N PHE A 100 0.65 -16.06 -0.63
CA PHE A 100 0.82 -15.97 0.82
C PHE A 100 -0.40 -15.33 1.47
N ILE A 101 -0.92 -15.98 2.52
CA ILE A 101 -2.12 -15.53 3.24
C ILE A 101 -1.79 -15.47 4.72
N GLY A 102 -1.76 -14.27 5.29
CA GLY A 102 -1.53 -14.05 6.71
C GLY A 102 -2.80 -13.74 7.50
N GLY A 103 -2.66 -13.68 8.82
CA GLY A 103 -3.74 -13.30 9.74
C GLY A 103 -4.07 -11.80 9.76
N GLY A 104 -3.24 -10.95 9.14
CA GLY A 104 -3.41 -9.50 9.08
C GLY A 104 -2.10 -8.71 9.21
N MET A 105 -2.13 -7.44 8.79
CA MET A 105 -1.01 -6.51 9.04
C MET A 105 -0.76 -6.37 10.54
N GLY A 106 0.50 -6.42 10.96
CA GLY A 106 0.93 -6.45 12.37
C GLY A 106 0.72 -7.77 13.11
N VAL A 107 0.02 -8.75 12.51
CA VAL A 107 -0.32 -10.03 13.16
C VAL A 107 0.56 -11.17 12.65
N THR A 108 0.72 -11.25 11.34
CA THR A 108 1.68 -12.16 10.69
C THR A 108 2.81 -11.30 10.12
N VAL A 109 4.02 -11.50 10.62
CA VAL A 109 5.20 -10.70 10.28
C VAL A 109 6.33 -11.61 9.79
N ILE A 110 6.86 -11.35 8.60
CA ILE A 110 8.13 -11.92 8.12
C ILE A 110 9.17 -10.83 8.26
N SER A 111 10.21 -11.10 9.06
CA SER A 111 11.20 -10.12 9.49
C SER A 111 12.63 -10.59 9.24
N SER A 112 13.49 -9.66 8.83
CA SER A 112 14.95 -9.81 8.91
C SER A 112 15.58 -8.47 9.35
N ASN A 113 16.90 -8.38 9.45
CA ASN A 113 17.60 -7.16 9.88
C ASN A 113 18.89 -6.88 9.08
N ARG A 114 19.00 -7.45 7.86
CA ARG A 114 20.18 -7.26 7.02
C ARG A 114 20.24 -5.87 6.42
N ILE A 115 21.44 -5.30 6.41
CA ILE A 115 21.72 -4.00 5.81
C ILE A 115 22.96 -4.13 4.94
N THR A 116 22.85 -3.60 3.73
CA THR A 116 23.95 -3.56 2.77
C THR A 116 23.98 -2.20 2.08
N PRO A 117 25.16 -1.59 1.86
CA PRO A 117 25.24 -0.32 1.14
C PRO A 117 24.80 -0.43 -0.32
N ASN A 118 25.18 -1.51 -1.01
CA ASN A 118 25.09 -1.61 -2.47
C ASN A 118 24.32 -2.84 -3.00
N GLU A 119 24.07 -3.84 -2.16
CA GLU A 119 23.52 -5.15 -2.58
C GLU A 119 22.10 -5.32 -2.03
N TRP A 120 21.13 -4.69 -2.69
CA TRP A 120 19.73 -4.69 -2.24
C TRP A 120 19.15 -6.10 -2.14
N GLU A 121 19.60 -7.05 -2.97
CA GLU A 121 19.17 -8.46 -2.90
C GLU A 121 19.50 -9.06 -1.54
N VAL A 122 20.67 -8.73 -1.00
CA VAL A 122 21.19 -9.29 0.25
C VAL A 122 20.53 -8.66 1.47
N SER A 123 20.04 -7.42 1.37
CA SER A 123 19.25 -6.78 2.43
C SER A 123 17.76 -7.12 2.36
N ALA A 124 17.27 -7.77 1.32
CA ALA A 124 15.84 -8.07 1.20
C ALA A 124 15.37 -9.14 2.20
N THR A 125 14.35 -8.82 2.99
CA THR A 125 13.64 -9.82 3.82
C THR A 125 12.91 -10.83 2.95
N VAL A 126 12.23 -10.35 1.89
CA VAL A 126 11.59 -11.22 0.91
C VAL A 126 11.97 -10.81 -0.51
N VAL A 127 12.47 -11.76 -1.30
CA VAL A 127 12.72 -11.60 -2.74
C VAL A 127 11.67 -12.39 -3.51
N VAL A 128 10.96 -11.72 -4.42
CA VAL A 128 9.91 -12.33 -5.25
C VAL A 128 10.34 -12.31 -6.71
N ASN A 129 10.68 -13.50 -7.24
CA ASN A 129 11.01 -13.71 -8.65
C ASN A 129 9.96 -14.56 -9.38
N GLY A 130 9.06 -15.25 -8.66
CA GLY A 130 8.01 -16.08 -9.25
C GLY A 130 6.80 -15.26 -9.75
N ASP A 131 6.52 -15.34 -11.05
CA ASP A 131 5.40 -14.64 -11.69
C ASP A 131 4.04 -15.04 -11.12
N GLY A 132 3.12 -14.08 -11.05
CA GLY A 132 1.78 -14.30 -10.50
C GLY A 132 1.73 -14.41 -8.98
N PHE A 133 2.82 -14.07 -8.27
CA PHE A 133 2.86 -14.06 -6.82
C PHE A 133 1.82 -13.11 -6.22
N MET A 134 1.15 -13.56 -5.16
CA MET A 134 0.22 -12.72 -4.40
C MET A 134 0.50 -12.81 -2.90
N ALA A 135 0.27 -11.71 -2.18
CA ALA A 135 0.30 -11.70 -0.71
C ALA A 135 -0.91 -10.93 -0.16
N ILE A 136 -1.50 -11.47 0.92
CA ILE A 136 -2.66 -10.89 1.57
C ILE A 136 -2.46 -10.90 3.08
N GLY A 137 -2.63 -9.75 3.74
CA GLY A 137 -2.69 -9.70 5.21
C GLY A 137 -1.37 -10.03 5.91
N ILE A 138 -0.23 -9.61 5.36
CA ILE A 138 1.11 -9.90 5.90
C ILE A 138 1.90 -8.61 6.08
N THR A 139 2.74 -8.57 7.12
CA THR A 139 3.78 -7.56 7.27
C THR A 139 5.12 -8.13 6.83
N PHE A 140 5.79 -7.43 5.93
CA PHE A 140 7.18 -7.66 5.57
C PHE A 140 8.02 -6.57 6.21
N GLU A 141 9.04 -6.95 6.96
CA GLU A 141 9.82 -6.02 7.77
C GLU A 141 11.32 -6.28 7.64
N ASN A 142 12.06 -5.23 7.32
CA ASN A 142 13.49 -5.19 7.57
C ASN A 142 13.76 -4.24 8.75
N SER A 143 14.10 -4.83 9.89
CA SER A 143 14.37 -4.15 11.17
C SER A 143 15.84 -3.74 11.34
N GLY A 144 16.60 -3.70 10.24
CA GLY A 144 17.99 -3.28 10.23
C GLY A 144 18.16 -1.86 10.81
N ASP A 145 19.21 -1.68 11.61
CA ASP A 145 19.59 -0.39 12.20
C ASP A 145 19.98 0.65 11.14
N PRO A 146 19.13 1.66 10.88
CA PRO A 146 19.35 2.61 9.80
C PRO A 146 20.58 3.51 10.00
N THR A 147 21.12 3.59 11.22
CA THR A 147 22.32 4.38 11.51
C THR A 147 23.58 3.81 10.86
N LYS A 148 23.55 2.53 10.47
CA LYS A 148 24.66 1.86 9.77
C LYS A 148 24.77 2.24 8.29
N GLY A 149 23.75 2.90 7.74
CA GLY A 149 23.67 3.26 6.32
C GLY A 149 23.43 2.06 5.41
N GLY A 150 22.86 2.32 4.22
CA GLY A 150 22.49 1.28 3.26
C GLY A 150 20.99 0.98 3.24
N TYR A 151 20.62 -0.05 2.47
CA TYR A 151 19.24 -0.45 2.23
C TYR A 151 18.70 -1.37 3.32
N THR A 152 17.43 -1.18 3.67
CA THR A 152 16.63 -2.03 4.56
C THR A 152 15.42 -2.53 3.77
N VAL A 153 15.66 -3.37 2.78
CA VAL A 153 14.61 -3.79 1.84
C VAL A 153 13.68 -4.79 2.53
N ALA A 154 12.40 -4.44 2.66
CA ALA A 154 11.38 -5.35 3.18
C ALA A 154 10.94 -6.36 2.11
N VAL A 155 10.68 -5.86 0.89
CA VAL A 155 10.33 -6.69 -0.25
C VAL A 155 11.02 -6.19 -1.50
N ALA A 156 11.69 -7.11 -2.19
CA ALA A 156 12.14 -6.90 -3.55
C ALA A 156 11.32 -7.73 -4.54
N ASN A 157 10.43 -7.05 -5.27
CA ASN A 157 9.53 -7.68 -6.21
C ASN A 157 10.04 -7.55 -7.66
N GLN A 158 10.58 -8.62 -8.22
CA GLN A 158 11.10 -8.71 -9.59
C GLN A 158 10.15 -9.43 -10.56
N ALA A 159 8.97 -9.84 -10.08
CA ALA A 159 8.07 -10.73 -10.81
C ALA A 159 6.93 -9.98 -11.51
N ASP A 160 6.44 -10.56 -12.62
CA ASP A 160 5.33 -10.04 -13.39
C ASP A 160 3.96 -10.48 -12.81
N LYS A 161 2.95 -9.65 -13.03
CA LYS A 161 1.54 -9.88 -12.64
C LYS A 161 1.36 -10.21 -11.16
N THR A 162 2.03 -9.45 -10.31
CA THR A 162 2.01 -9.65 -8.85
C THR A 162 1.02 -8.73 -8.15
N ALA A 163 0.51 -9.17 -7.00
CA ALA A 163 -0.46 -8.40 -6.22
C ALA A 163 -0.25 -8.50 -4.70
N PHE A 164 -0.22 -7.37 -4.02
CA PHE A 164 -0.14 -7.28 -2.56
C PHE A 164 -1.36 -6.53 -2.03
N GLN A 165 -2.16 -7.19 -1.20
CA GLN A 165 -3.43 -6.65 -0.73
C GLN A 165 -3.48 -6.65 0.80
N ARG A 166 -3.69 -5.48 1.42
CA ARG A 166 -3.69 -5.34 2.88
C ARG A 166 -2.39 -5.86 3.50
N CYS A 167 -1.27 -5.47 2.91
CA CYS A 167 0.06 -5.79 3.40
C CYS A 167 0.71 -4.55 4.03
N SER A 168 1.67 -4.79 4.94
CA SER A 168 2.53 -3.73 5.47
C SER A 168 3.97 -3.98 5.03
N PHE A 169 4.65 -2.95 4.56
CA PHE A 169 6.07 -2.98 4.20
C PHE A 169 6.80 -2.03 5.13
N LYS A 170 7.73 -2.55 5.92
CA LYS A 170 8.41 -1.79 6.98
C LYS A 170 9.92 -1.86 6.81
N GLY A 171 10.53 -0.70 6.83
CA GLY A 171 11.97 -0.52 6.81
C GLY A 171 12.26 0.97 6.94
N TYR A 172 13.46 1.36 6.55
CA TYR A 172 13.91 2.74 6.64
C TYR A 172 14.32 3.31 5.27
N ASN A 173 15.34 2.74 4.62
CA ASN A 173 15.81 3.16 3.30
C ASN A 173 15.50 2.08 2.24
N GLY A 174 14.98 2.48 1.08
CA GLY A 174 14.77 1.56 -0.04
C GLY A 174 13.82 0.40 0.27
N VAL A 175 12.72 0.67 0.98
CA VAL A 175 11.92 -0.36 1.66
C VAL A 175 11.19 -1.31 0.71
N LEU A 176 10.54 -0.79 -0.32
CA LEU A 176 9.82 -1.58 -1.31
C LEU A 176 10.41 -1.37 -2.69
N ARG A 177 11.04 -2.42 -3.23
CA ARG A 177 11.52 -2.41 -4.60
C ARG A 177 10.45 -2.97 -5.54
N ALA A 178 9.71 -2.08 -6.20
CA ALA A 178 8.80 -2.38 -7.31
C ALA A 178 9.61 -2.54 -8.60
N GLY A 179 10.18 -3.73 -8.75
CA GLY A 179 11.34 -3.95 -9.58
C GLY A 179 11.11 -4.18 -11.07
N ASN A 180 10.18 -5.04 -11.43
CA ASN A 180 9.98 -5.45 -12.83
C ASN A 180 8.55 -5.98 -13.06
N GLY A 181 8.07 -5.87 -14.30
CA GLY A 181 6.73 -6.35 -14.67
C GLY A 181 5.58 -5.46 -14.20
N PHE A 182 4.37 -5.98 -14.32
CA PHE A 182 3.12 -5.35 -13.88
C PHE A 182 2.81 -5.72 -12.44
N GLN A 183 2.67 -4.72 -11.58
CA GLN A 183 2.54 -4.94 -10.14
C GLN A 183 1.37 -4.12 -9.56
N TYR A 184 0.66 -4.71 -8.60
CA TYR A 184 -0.44 -4.05 -7.90
C TYR A 184 -0.25 -4.10 -6.38
N TYR A 185 -0.45 -2.96 -5.73
CA TYR A 185 -0.39 -2.80 -4.28
C TYR A 185 -1.66 -2.12 -3.81
N GLY A 186 -2.51 -2.81 -3.05
CA GLY A 186 -3.85 -2.35 -2.70
C GLY A 186 -4.11 -2.31 -1.19
N LYS A 187 -4.61 -1.17 -0.67
CA LYS A 187 -4.96 -1.00 0.75
C LYS A 187 -3.82 -1.38 1.70
N SER A 188 -2.59 -1.06 1.32
CA SER A 188 -1.37 -1.47 2.01
C SER A 188 -0.70 -0.28 2.69
N HIS A 189 0.12 -0.55 3.70
CA HIS A 189 0.91 0.45 4.42
C HIS A 189 2.38 0.31 4.07
N ILE A 190 3.08 1.42 3.84
CA ILE A 190 4.49 1.43 3.48
C ILE A 190 5.19 2.45 4.39
N TYR A 191 6.18 2.01 5.15
CA TYR A 191 6.91 2.85 6.12
C TYR A 191 8.34 3.05 5.66
N GLY A 192 8.88 4.27 5.76
CA GLY A 192 10.30 4.55 5.47
C GLY A 192 10.62 6.05 5.42
N ALA A 193 11.90 6.37 5.23
CA ALA A 193 12.41 7.74 5.18
C ALA A 193 12.89 8.16 3.78
N GLU A 194 13.70 7.33 3.13
CA GLU A 194 14.38 7.66 1.86
C GLU A 194 14.22 6.56 0.82
N ASP A 195 13.91 6.96 -0.42
CA ASP A 195 13.61 6.11 -1.57
C ASP A 195 12.68 4.94 -1.21
N VAL A 196 11.67 5.23 -0.39
CA VAL A 196 10.78 4.25 0.25
C VAL A 196 10.20 3.26 -0.76
N ILE A 197 9.81 3.75 -1.95
CA ILE A 197 9.35 2.95 -3.07
C ILE A 197 10.23 3.22 -4.29
N TRP A 198 10.88 2.19 -4.81
CA TRP A 198 11.86 2.36 -5.89
C TRP A 198 11.85 1.22 -6.90
N GLY A 199 12.45 1.42 -8.06
CA GLY A 199 12.52 0.41 -9.13
C GLY A 199 11.88 0.86 -10.45
N ARG A 200 11.78 -0.07 -11.41
CA ARG A 200 11.39 0.21 -12.80
C ARG A 200 10.05 -0.40 -13.23
N ALA A 201 9.32 -1.06 -12.32
CA ALA A 201 8.05 -1.71 -12.65
C ALA A 201 6.99 -0.74 -13.20
N ALA A 202 5.99 -1.31 -13.89
CA ALA A 202 4.71 -0.67 -14.10
C ALA A 202 3.81 -1.01 -12.90
N ALA A 203 3.78 -0.14 -11.89
CA ALA A 203 3.16 -0.43 -10.61
C ALA A 203 2.00 0.52 -10.29
N VAL A 204 0.90 -0.04 -9.79
CA VAL A 204 -0.25 0.71 -9.27
C VAL A 204 -0.34 0.51 -7.77
N PHE A 205 -0.33 1.62 -7.04
CA PHE A 205 -0.60 1.73 -5.61
C PHE A 205 -2.00 2.31 -5.43
N GLN A 206 -2.93 1.55 -4.88
CA GLN A 206 -4.31 1.98 -4.73
C GLN A 206 -4.74 1.96 -3.26
N LYS A 207 -5.23 3.11 -2.76
CA LYS A 207 -5.69 3.28 -1.38
C LYS A 207 -4.61 2.88 -0.35
N CYS A 208 -3.35 3.09 -0.68
CA CYS A 208 -2.22 2.83 0.22
C CYS A 208 -1.91 4.05 1.08
N ALA A 209 -1.34 3.81 2.26
CA ALA A 209 -0.78 4.87 3.11
C ALA A 209 0.74 4.74 3.15
N VAL A 210 1.44 5.82 2.80
CA VAL A 210 2.89 5.94 2.97
C VAL A 210 3.15 6.70 4.26
N TYR A 211 3.77 6.04 5.22
CA TYR A 211 4.13 6.57 6.52
C TYR A 211 5.59 7.01 6.50
N VAL A 212 5.82 8.31 6.66
CA VAL A 212 7.12 8.92 6.49
C VAL A 212 7.85 8.98 7.83
N GLU A 213 8.99 8.31 7.89
CA GLU A 213 9.96 8.41 8.99
C GLU A 213 10.83 9.65 8.83
N LYS A 214 11.41 10.12 9.94
CA LYS A 214 12.29 11.30 9.93
C LYS A 214 13.62 10.89 9.33
N PRO A 215 14.09 11.48 8.21
CA PRO A 215 15.40 11.17 7.64
C PRO A 215 16.53 11.37 8.64
N LEU A 216 17.51 10.45 8.67
CA LEU A 216 18.69 10.59 9.52
C LEU A 216 19.65 11.60 8.91
N GLN A 217 20.03 12.61 9.67
CA GLN A 217 21.00 13.65 9.26
C GLN A 217 22.36 13.06 8.86
N VAL A 218 22.76 11.93 9.46
CA VAL A 218 23.99 11.20 9.13
C VAL A 218 23.98 10.67 7.69
N LEU A 219 22.81 10.34 7.14
CA LEU A 219 22.66 9.93 5.75
C LEU A 219 22.59 11.13 4.79
N GLN A 220 22.10 12.27 5.26
CA GLN A 220 22.01 13.50 4.46
C GLN A 220 23.34 14.25 4.33
N ALA A 221 24.23 14.14 5.31
CA ALA A 221 25.55 14.78 5.29
C ALA A 221 26.47 14.25 4.18
N SER A 222 26.30 13.00 3.75
CA SER A 222 27.08 12.41 2.66
C SER A 222 26.49 12.69 1.27
N GLN A 223 25.20 13.01 1.17
CA GLN A 223 24.50 13.15 -0.12
C GLN A 223 24.12 14.59 -0.49
N GLN A 224 24.15 15.57 0.42
CA GLN A 224 23.70 16.96 0.18
C GLN A 224 22.35 17.06 -0.56
N GLN A 225 21.50 16.03 -0.45
CA GLN A 225 20.26 15.92 -1.20
C GLN A 225 19.09 15.68 -0.25
N PRO A 226 17.95 16.35 -0.48
CA PRO A 226 16.77 16.13 0.34
C PRO A 226 16.15 14.75 0.06
N GLY A 227 15.66 14.09 1.10
CA GLY A 227 15.02 12.77 0.99
C GLY A 227 13.79 12.77 0.07
N ALA A 228 13.62 11.71 -0.71
CA ALA A 228 12.48 11.50 -1.60
C ALA A 228 11.73 10.21 -1.24
N LEU A 229 10.40 10.20 -1.37
CA LEU A 229 9.59 9.00 -1.11
C LEU A 229 9.71 7.96 -2.22
N THR A 230 9.97 8.41 -3.45
CA THR A 230 10.04 7.51 -4.61
C THR A 230 11.29 7.74 -5.46
N PHE A 231 11.84 6.64 -5.96
CA PHE A 231 12.96 6.64 -6.90
C PHE A 231 12.65 5.70 -8.07
N GLN A 232 11.90 6.24 -9.04
CA GLN A 232 11.45 5.47 -10.20
C GLN A 232 12.57 5.39 -11.24
N GLN A 233 12.83 4.21 -11.80
CA GLN A 233 14.03 3.93 -12.60
C GLN A 233 13.73 3.51 -14.05
N ARG A 234 12.62 3.98 -14.63
CA ARG A 234 12.33 3.73 -16.05
C ARG A 234 13.38 4.41 -16.91
N SER A 235 14.08 3.61 -17.72
CA SER A 235 15.23 4.04 -18.52
C SER A 235 14.91 4.35 -19.98
N SER A 236 13.72 3.97 -20.47
CA SER A 236 13.35 4.13 -21.89
C SER A 236 11.85 4.38 -22.05
N PRO A 237 11.42 5.15 -23.08
CA PRO A 237 10.02 5.36 -23.36
C PRO A 237 9.38 4.10 -23.99
N TYR A 238 10.19 3.16 -24.50
CA TYR A 238 9.71 1.95 -25.16
C TYR A 238 9.44 0.77 -24.21
N VAL A 239 9.89 0.87 -22.96
CA VAL A 239 9.60 -0.15 -21.95
C VAL A 239 8.41 0.28 -21.08
N PRO A 240 7.45 -0.61 -20.78
CA PRO A 240 6.43 -0.34 -19.78
C PRO A 240 7.07 -0.01 -18.43
N GLY A 241 6.54 1.00 -17.74
CA GLY A 241 7.04 1.38 -16.42
C GLY A 241 6.46 2.71 -15.94
N GLY A 242 6.47 2.88 -14.62
CA GLY A 242 5.97 4.07 -13.94
C GLY A 242 5.18 3.68 -12.70
N PHE A 243 5.08 4.59 -11.75
CA PHE A 243 4.30 4.39 -10.53
C PHE A 243 3.04 5.25 -10.55
N VAL A 244 1.89 4.60 -10.33
CA VAL A 244 0.59 5.26 -10.25
C VAL A 244 0.05 5.13 -8.84
N PHE A 245 -0.17 6.24 -8.16
CA PHE A 245 -0.75 6.33 -6.83
C PHE A 245 -2.20 6.83 -6.94
N HIS A 246 -3.16 5.98 -6.60
CA HIS A 246 -4.58 6.28 -6.72
C HIS A 246 -5.28 6.19 -5.36
N GLY A 247 -5.78 7.32 -4.86
CA GLY A 247 -6.45 7.40 -3.57
C GLY A 247 -5.52 7.11 -2.39
N CYS A 248 -4.21 7.28 -2.57
CA CYS A 248 -3.22 7.07 -1.52
C CYS A 248 -3.12 8.29 -0.58
N SER A 249 -2.50 8.10 0.57
CA SER A 249 -2.16 9.18 1.50
C SER A 249 -0.68 9.13 1.86
N VAL A 250 -0.08 10.30 2.09
CA VAL A 250 1.24 10.42 2.72
C VAL A 250 1.04 11.05 4.07
N VAL A 251 1.52 10.38 5.11
CA VAL A 251 1.32 10.75 6.51
C VAL A 251 2.62 10.62 7.27
N ALA A 252 2.82 11.39 8.34
CA ALA A 252 3.94 11.16 9.22
C ALA A 252 3.79 9.79 9.91
N ALA A 253 4.88 9.06 10.09
CA ALA A 253 4.86 7.83 10.85
C ALA A 253 4.44 8.09 12.31
N PRO A 254 3.84 7.10 13.00
CA PRO A 254 3.48 7.23 14.41
C PRO A 254 4.65 7.73 15.26
N GLY A 255 4.43 8.75 16.10
CA GLY A 255 5.48 9.36 16.92
C GLY A 255 6.41 10.34 16.18
N ARG A 256 6.15 10.65 14.90
CA ARG A 256 6.94 11.59 14.08
C ARG A 256 6.22 12.90 13.75
N SER A 257 5.44 13.42 14.70
CA SER A 257 4.77 14.72 14.55
C SER A 257 5.75 15.90 14.32
N ASP A 258 7.01 15.72 14.69
CA ASP A 258 8.08 16.69 14.46
C ASP A 258 8.38 16.92 12.96
N ILE A 259 8.11 15.95 12.09
CA ILE A 259 8.25 16.08 10.63
C ILE A 259 7.19 17.04 10.05
N GLN A 260 6.05 17.22 10.73
CA GLN A 260 4.98 18.10 10.27
C GLN A 260 5.23 19.58 10.63
N GLN A 261 6.24 19.89 11.43
CA GLN A 261 6.51 21.25 11.86
C GLN A 261 7.08 22.13 10.72
N PRO A 262 6.64 23.40 10.61
CA PRO A 262 7.18 24.34 9.64
C PRO A 262 8.72 24.46 9.71
N GLY A 263 9.42 23.98 8.66
CA GLY A 263 10.88 24.10 8.55
C GLY A 263 11.69 22.93 9.12
N SER A 264 11.05 21.84 9.55
CA SER A 264 11.76 20.70 10.14
C SER A 264 12.46 19.81 9.11
N VAL A 265 11.77 19.34 8.07
CA VAL A 265 12.33 18.51 6.99
C VAL A 265 11.57 18.77 5.69
N SER A 266 12.29 18.95 4.57
CA SER A 266 11.67 18.91 3.23
C SER A 266 11.74 17.48 2.68
N ILE A 267 10.60 16.82 2.53
CA ILE A 267 10.48 15.50 1.88
C ILE A 267 9.82 15.69 0.51
N PHE A 268 10.44 15.10 -0.51
CA PHE A 268 10.03 15.17 -1.90
C PHE A 268 9.18 13.93 -2.23
N LEU A 269 8.18 14.05 -3.10
CA LEU A 269 7.41 12.87 -3.52
C LEU A 269 8.22 11.87 -4.33
N GLY A 270 9.21 12.38 -5.07
CA GLY A 270 10.08 11.54 -5.84
C GLY A 270 11.24 12.32 -6.43
N ARG A 271 12.27 11.57 -6.77
CA ARG A 271 13.40 12.01 -7.59
C ARG A 271 13.58 11.00 -8.73
N PRO A 272 14.02 11.44 -9.92
CA PRO A 272 14.14 10.55 -11.06
C PRO A 272 15.38 9.67 -10.89
N GLY A 273 15.20 8.35 -11.00
CA GLY A 273 16.29 7.38 -11.01
C GLY A 273 16.61 6.83 -12.40
N GLY A 274 15.74 7.08 -13.37
CA GLY A 274 15.99 6.82 -14.79
C GLY A 274 15.55 8.01 -15.65
N ALA A 275 16.10 8.09 -16.87
CA ALA A 275 15.83 9.20 -17.80
C ALA A 275 14.34 9.39 -18.16
N PHE A 276 13.52 8.33 -18.03
CA PHE A 276 12.09 8.35 -18.35
C PHE A 276 11.21 8.07 -17.11
N SER A 277 11.73 8.41 -15.93
CA SER A 277 11.01 8.29 -14.66
C SER A 277 9.59 8.83 -14.76
N THR A 278 8.60 8.04 -14.36
CA THR A 278 7.19 8.44 -14.46
C THR A 278 6.45 8.17 -13.15
N LEU A 279 5.86 9.22 -12.59
CA LEU A 279 5.02 9.18 -11.38
C LEU A 279 3.67 9.83 -11.67
N VAL A 280 2.58 9.19 -11.26
CA VAL A 280 1.22 9.70 -11.40
C VAL A 280 0.53 9.63 -10.06
N PHE A 281 -0.04 10.73 -9.59
CA PHE A 281 -0.83 10.80 -8.36
C PHE A 281 -2.26 11.20 -8.71
N MET A 282 -3.25 10.44 -8.25
CA MET A 282 -4.68 10.63 -8.55
C MET A 282 -5.52 10.47 -7.29
N GLY A 283 -6.54 11.31 -7.12
CA GLY A 283 -7.52 11.18 -6.02
C GLY A 283 -6.91 11.40 -4.63
N TRP A 284 -5.92 12.29 -4.52
CA TRP A 284 -5.26 12.63 -3.26
C TRP A 284 -6.08 13.60 -2.40
N GLY A 285 -6.21 13.27 -1.11
CA GLY A 285 -6.87 14.12 -0.10
C GLY A 285 -5.93 15.17 0.51
N HIS A 286 -6.49 16.35 0.81
CA HIS A 286 -5.80 17.57 1.28
C HIS A 286 -4.99 17.40 2.59
N GLN A 287 -5.24 16.35 3.38
CA GLN A 287 -4.47 16.05 4.61
C GLN A 287 -3.06 15.51 4.35
N SER A 288 -2.72 15.19 3.10
CA SER A 288 -1.42 14.59 2.72
C SER A 288 -0.31 15.63 2.49
N LEU A 289 -0.55 16.92 2.78
CA LEU A 289 0.25 18.04 2.26
C LEU A 289 0.65 19.07 3.32
N GLY A 290 1.01 18.63 4.53
CA GLY A 290 1.78 19.48 5.44
C GLY A 290 3.14 19.81 4.80
N ARG A 291 3.26 20.96 4.13
CA ARG A 291 4.50 21.53 3.55
C ARG A 291 5.41 20.61 2.70
N MET A 292 4.96 19.41 2.33
CA MET A 292 5.67 18.57 1.37
C MET A 292 5.69 19.28 0.03
N VAL A 293 6.89 19.65 -0.39
CA VAL A 293 7.04 20.37 -1.64
C VAL A 293 7.03 19.35 -2.76
N LEU A 294 6.05 19.49 -3.67
CA LEU A 294 6.04 18.87 -5.00
C LEU A 294 7.15 19.50 -5.86
N ARG A 295 8.39 19.46 -5.38
CA ARG A 295 9.56 19.71 -6.21
C ARG A 295 10.10 18.34 -6.60
N SER A 296 10.59 18.24 -7.82
CA SER A 296 11.49 17.18 -8.23
C SER A 296 12.89 17.74 -8.15
N TYR A 297 13.82 16.97 -7.59
CA TYR A 297 15.24 17.31 -7.62
C TYR A 297 15.93 16.38 -8.60
N SER A 298 16.70 16.95 -9.53
CA SER A 298 17.60 16.20 -10.40
C SER A 298 19.04 16.41 -9.93
N PRO A 299 19.77 15.36 -9.54
CA PRO A 299 21.19 15.46 -9.18
C PRO A 299 22.10 15.82 -10.36
N THR A 300 21.63 15.58 -11.58
CA THR A 300 22.30 15.89 -12.84
C THR A 300 21.49 16.98 -13.52
N ASP A 301 22.11 18.07 -13.97
CA ASP A 301 21.41 19.17 -14.65
C ASP A 301 20.65 18.74 -15.93
N ASP A 302 20.70 17.46 -16.30
CA ASP A 302 20.20 16.90 -17.56
C ASP A 302 18.77 16.27 -17.56
N VAL A 303 18.08 16.20 -16.41
CA VAL A 303 16.76 15.53 -16.33
C VAL A 303 15.75 16.31 -15.51
N VAL A 304 14.83 17.03 -16.17
CA VAL A 304 13.72 17.71 -15.49
C VAL A 304 12.50 16.79 -15.44
N LEU A 305 11.98 16.54 -14.23
CA LEU A 305 10.62 15.98 -14.05
C LEU A 305 9.62 17.10 -14.31
N GLU A 306 9.14 17.21 -15.54
CA GLU A 306 8.09 18.16 -15.87
C GLU A 306 6.74 17.67 -15.34
N ARG A 307 5.98 18.60 -14.77
CA ARG A 307 4.55 18.39 -14.50
C ARG A 307 3.80 18.44 -15.83
N VAL A 308 3.64 17.29 -16.49
CA VAL A 308 3.17 17.22 -17.88
C VAL A 308 1.70 17.65 -18.05
N GLN A 309 0.83 17.40 -17.07
CA GLN A 309 -0.59 17.80 -17.15
C GLN A 309 -1.19 18.13 -15.79
N GLN A 310 -1.80 19.31 -15.71
CA GLN A 310 -2.91 19.65 -14.82
C GLN A 310 -4.11 19.88 -15.73
N TRP A 311 -5.25 19.24 -15.48
CA TRP A 311 -6.50 19.69 -16.09
C TRP A 311 -6.79 21.10 -15.55
N ARG A 312 -6.44 22.13 -16.32
CA ARG A 312 -6.81 23.53 -16.06
C ARG A 312 -8.09 23.83 -16.81
N THR A 313 -9.18 24.02 -16.09
CA THR A 313 -10.23 24.94 -16.54
C THR A 313 -9.70 26.37 -16.35
N ARG A 314 -9.65 27.17 -17.42
CA ARG A 314 -9.56 28.65 -17.33
C ARG A 314 -10.98 29.14 -16.99
N SER A 315 -11.23 30.16 -16.16
CA SER A 315 -10.46 31.37 -15.86
C SER A 315 -10.91 31.97 -14.51
N GLY A 316 -9.97 32.56 -13.77
CA GLY A 316 -10.22 33.70 -12.88
C GLY A 316 -10.93 33.44 -11.55
N SER A 317 -10.28 33.90 -10.48
CA SER A 317 -10.80 34.05 -9.10
C SER A 317 -11.26 32.80 -8.36
N TRP A 318 -10.88 32.78 -7.08
CA TRP A 318 -11.29 31.80 -6.08
C TRP A 318 -12.80 31.78 -5.93
N GLU A 319 -13.45 30.63 -6.17
CA GLU A 319 -14.64 30.16 -5.45
C GLU A 319 -14.93 28.70 -5.80
N GLU A 320 -15.49 27.97 -4.83
CA GLU A 320 -15.82 26.56 -4.88
C GLU A 320 -16.94 26.27 -5.90
N ASP A 321 -16.72 25.34 -6.85
CA ASP A 321 -17.60 24.17 -7.03
C ASP A 321 -17.16 23.22 -8.18
N HIS A 322 -17.30 21.91 -7.92
CA HIS A 322 -17.38 20.76 -8.84
C HIS A 322 -16.12 19.99 -9.33
N PRO A 323 -16.25 18.66 -9.60
CA PRO A 323 -15.35 17.64 -9.06
C PRO A 323 -14.43 16.98 -10.10
N CYS A 324 -13.29 17.60 -10.39
CA CYS A 324 -12.10 16.91 -10.91
C CYS A 324 -10.85 17.52 -10.26
N ARG A 325 -10.82 17.53 -8.91
CA ARG A 325 -9.61 17.88 -8.14
C ARG A 325 -8.72 16.63 -8.01
N GLY A 326 -7.44 16.74 -8.36
CA GLY A 326 -6.42 15.87 -7.74
C GLY A 326 -5.69 14.84 -8.62
N CYS A 327 -5.56 15.05 -9.93
CA CYS A 327 -4.59 14.31 -10.75
C CYS A 327 -3.34 15.15 -11.02
N SER A 328 -2.16 14.66 -10.65
CA SER A 328 -0.85 15.24 -10.95
C SER A 328 0.04 14.20 -11.62
N VAL A 329 0.52 14.49 -12.82
CA VAL A 329 1.45 13.63 -13.58
C VAL A 329 2.82 14.29 -13.60
N TYR A 330 3.86 13.53 -13.26
CA TYR A 330 5.26 13.92 -13.31
C TYR A 330 6.02 12.96 -14.21
N ARG A 331 6.73 13.47 -15.21
CA ARG A 331 7.56 12.67 -16.12
C ARG A 331 8.92 13.32 -16.32
N ALA A 332 9.96 12.52 -16.16
CA ALA A 332 11.33 12.90 -16.49
C ALA A 332 11.52 12.78 -18.00
N PHE A 333 12.20 13.77 -18.57
CA PHE A 333 12.69 13.71 -19.93
C PHE A 333 14.20 13.93 -19.91
N PRO A 334 14.99 13.16 -20.69
CA PRO A 334 16.35 13.56 -21.00
C PRO A 334 16.32 14.83 -21.85
N HIS A 335 17.30 15.72 -21.66
CA HIS A 335 17.52 16.87 -22.54
C HIS A 335 17.78 16.47 -24.00
#